data_AF-A0A7V7YG91-F1
#
_entry.id   AF-A0A7V7YG91-F1
#
_cell.length_a   1.000
_cell.length_b   1.000
_cell.length_c   1.000
_cell.angle_alpha   90.00
_cell.angle_beta   90.00
_cell.angle_gamma   90.00
#
_symmetry.space_group_name_H-M   'P 1'
#
loop_
_entity.id
_entity.type
_entity.pdbx_description
1 polymer ?
#
loop_
_entity_poly.entity_id
_entity_poly.type
_entity_poly.pdbx_seq_one_letter_code
_entity_poly.pdbx_strand_id
1 'polypeptide(L)'
;MGRNIVPPRDHWQKAGNDPAARSADWLGCGGADSGGYNVATSDGSSSAVIQQAMSRKFDDMQRCMMSRGYQYTGSCEGDIRSQYPACQK
;
A
#
# COMPACT_ATOMS: atom_id res chain seq x y z
N MET A 1 -22.57 -8.35 -7.59
CA MET A 1 -21.99 -8.36 -6.23
C MET A 1 -20.90 -7.30 -6.19
N GLY A 2 -21.03 -6.28 -5.34
CA GLY A 2 -20.03 -5.23 -5.22
C GLY A 2 -18.74 -5.82 -4.67
N ARG A 3 -17.62 -5.65 -5.38
CA ARG A 3 -16.30 -5.96 -4.82
C ARG A 3 -16.13 -5.04 -3.62
N ASN A 4 -16.12 -5.60 -2.41
CA ASN A 4 -15.80 -4.85 -1.21
C ASN A 4 -14.30 -4.54 -1.29
N ILE A 5 -13.95 -3.40 -1.89
CA ILE A 5 -12.55 -2.99 -2.10
C ILE A 5 -12.02 -2.57 -0.73
N VAL A 6 -11.27 -3.46 -0.10
CA VAL A 6 -10.56 -3.15 1.13
C VAL A 6 -9.41 -2.20 0.80
N PRO A 7 -9.27 -1.05 1.49
CA PRO A 7 -8.18 -0.12 1.24
C PRO A 7 -6.81 -0.78 1.48
N PRO A 8 -5.76 -0.44 0.71
CA PRO A 8 -4.43 -1.00 0.86
C PRO A 8 -3.88 -0.97 2.30
N ARG A 9 -4.15 0.09 3.07
CA ARG A 9 -3.79 0.20 4.49
C ARG A 9 -4.32 -0.96 5.35
N ASP A 10 -5.52 -1.43 5.06
CA ASP A 10 -6.21 -2.38 5.94
C ASP A 10 -5.75 -3.82 5.75
N HIS A 11 -4.91 -4.05 4.74
CA HIS A 11 -4.13 -5.27 4.55
C HIS A 11 -2.84 -5.31 5.37
N TRP A 12 -2.70 -4.47 6.40
CA TRP A 12 -1.53 -4.47 7.28
C TRP A 12 -1.92 -4.69 8.74
N GLN A 13 -1.18 -5.56 9.41
CA GLN A 13 -1.39 -5.88 10.81
C GLN A 13 -0.06 -5.91 11.58
N LYS A 14 -0.10 -5.47 12.83
CA LYS A 14 1.01 -5.52 13.78
C LYS A 14 0.42 -5.91 15.14
N ALA A 15 1.09 -6.80 15.85
CA ALA A 15 0.61 -7.27 17.15
C ALA A 15 0.46 -6.10 18.13
N GLY A 16 -0.70 -6.03 18.81
CA GLY A 16 -0.99 -4.98 19.79
C GLY A 16 -1.26 -3.58 19.22
N ASN A 17 -1.32 -3.42 17.89
CA ASN A 17 -1.54 -2.14 17.26
C ASN A 17 -3.02 -1.92 16.93
N ASP A 18 -3.56 -0.75 17.29
CA ASP A 18 -4.95 -0.39 17.02
C ASP A 18 -5.11 0.27 15.63
N PRO A 19 -6.35 0.40 15.11
CA PRO A 19 -6.59 1.00 13.80
C PRO A 19 -6.12 2.46 13.67
N ALA A 20 -6.10 3.23 14.77
CA ALA A 20 -5.65 4.63 14.74
C ALA A 20 -4.12 4.69 14.57
N ALA A 21 -3.36 3.89 15.32
CA ALA A 21 -1.91 3.81 15.14
C ALA A 21 -1.54 3.33 13.73
N ARG A 22 -2.28 2.36 13.17
CA ARG A 22 -2.07 1.93 11.77
C ARG A 22 -2.31 3.06 10.78
N SER A 23 -3.34 3.88 11.01
CA SER A 23 -3.64 5.02 10.14
C SER A 23 -2.55 6.09 10.23
N ALA A 24 -2.07 6.38 11.43
CA ALA A 24 -0.96 7.33 11.63
C ALA A 24 0.35 6.82 10.97
N ASP A 25 0.69 5.55 11.13
CA ASP A 25 1.87 4.96 10.49
C ASP A 25 1.75 4.93 8.96
N TRP A 26 0.56 4.61 8.43
CA TRP A 26 0.27 4.63 6.99
C TRP A 26 0.45 6.02 6.38
N LEU A 27 -0.10 7.05 7.03
CA LEU A 27 0.10 8.45 6.67
C LEU A 27 1.59 8.83 6.75
N GLY A 28 2.27 8.40 7.82
CA GLY A 28 3.71 8.60 7.99
C GLY A 28 4.58 7.92 6.93
N CYS A 29 4.07 6.86 6.28
CA CYS A 29 4.71 6.21 5.14
C CYS A 29 4.34 6.83 3.79
N GLY A 30 3.53 7.90 3.76
CA GLY A 30 3.15 8.62 2.54
C GLY A 30 1.81 8.18 1.91
N GLY A 31 1.01 7.44 2.67
CA GLY A 31 -0.35 7.08 2.30
C GLY A 31 -1.35 8.22 2.48
N ALA A 32 -2.57 7.99 2.03
CA ALA A 32 -3.70 8.90 2.20
C ALA A 32 -4.61 8.44 3.35
N ASP A 33 -5.35 9.39 3.92
CA ASP A 33 -6.26 9.16 5.05
C ASP A 33 -7.37 8.15 4.73
N SER A 34 -7.79 8.09 3.47
CA SER A 34 -8.72 7.10 2.93
C SER A 34 -8.20 5.65 2.97
N GLY A 35 -6.94 5.43 3.36
CA GLY A 35 -6.27 4.13 3.36
C GLY A 35 -5.68 3.73 1.99
N GLY A 36 -5.87 4.58 0.98
CA GLY A 36 -5.20 4.49 -0.33
C GLY A 36 -3.88 5.27 -0.36
N TYR A 37 -3.40 5.54 -1.58
CA TYR A 37 -2.24 6.38 -1.84
C TYR A 37 -2.38 7.02 -3.23
N ASN A 38 -1.72 8.14 -3.42
CA ASN A 38 -1.73 8.91 -4.67
C ASN A 38 -0.32 9.36 -5.03
N VAL A 39 -0.05 9.51 -6.32
CA VAL A 39 1.18 10.11 -6.84
C VAL A 39 0.85 11.45 -7.46
N ALA A 40 1.74 12.43 -7.30
CA ALA A 40 1.66 13.66 -8.06
C ALA A 40 2.35 13.41 -9.41
N THR A 41 1.59 13.53 -10.50
CA THR A 41 2.12 13.44 -11.87
C THR A 41 1.71 14.70 -12.62
N SER A 42 2.57 15.16 -13.53
CA SER A 42 2.26 16.33 -14.36
C SER A 42 1.06 16.07 -15.27
N ASP A 43 0.27 17.11 -15.53
CA ASP A 43 -0.82 17.05 -16.50
C ASP A 43 -0.30 16.59 -17.87
N GLY A 44 -1.00 15.62 -18.48
CA GLY A 44 -0.59 14.99 -19.74
C GLY A 44 0.34 13.77 -19.58
N SER A 45 0.65 13.34 -18.35
CA SER A 45 1.38 12.09 -18.13
C SER A 45 0.63 10.89 -18.72
N SER A 46 1.35 9.98 -19.37
CA SER A 46 0.75 8.76 -19.90
C SER A 46 0.33 7.82 -18.77
N SER A 47 -0.67 6.97 -19.04
CA SER A 47 -1.14 5.96 -18.09
C SER A 47 0.00 5.04 -17.62
N ALA A 48 0.96 4.72 -18.49
CA ALA A 48 2.13 3.91 -18.14
C ALA A 48 3.04 4.62 -17.12
N VAL A 49 3.27 5.93 -17.28
CA VAL A 49 4.07 6.73 -16.33
C VAL A 49 3.36 6.81 -14.98
N ILE A 50 2.05 7.03 -14.98
CA ILE A 50 1.25 7.07 -13.75
C ILE A 50 1.30 5.72 -13.04
N GLN A 51 1.12 4.61 -13.77
CA GLN A 51 1.20 3.26 -13.21
C GLN A 51 2.58 2.96 -12.63
N GLN A 52 3.66 3.34 -13.32
CA GLN A 52 5.01 3.15 -12.82
C GLN A 52 5.27 3.96 -11.54
N ALA A 53 4.81 5.22 -11.49
CA ALA A 53 4.92 6.05 -10.30
C ALA A 53 4.13 5.45 -9.12
N MET A 54 2.90 4.98 -9.38
CA MET A 54 2.06 4.32 -8.37
C MET A 54 2.73 3.06 -7.81
N SER A 55 3.28 2.20 -8.68
CA SER A 55 3.98 0.98 -8.28
C SER A 55 5.19 1.29 -7.39
N ARG A 56 6.06 2.23 -7.79
CA ARG A 56 7.23 2.63 -6.98
C ARG A 56 6.81 3.16 -5.60
N LYS A 57 5.80 4.05 -5.57
CA LYS A 57 5.29 4.59 -4.31
C LYS A 57 4.76 3.48 -3.41
N PHE A 58 4.01 2.53 -3.96
CA PHE A 58 3.47 1.44 -3.17
C PHE A 58 4.56 0.50 -2.64
N ASP A 59 5.64 0.28 -3.39
CA ASP A 59 6.79 -0.51 -2.93
C ASP A 59 7.51 0.17 -1.77
N ASP A 60 7.73 1.49 -1.85
CA ASP A 60 8.33 2.27 -0.77
C ASP A 60 7.46 2.24 0.50
N MET A 61 6.14 2.35 0.32
CA MET A 61 5.17 2.24 1.41
C MET A 61 5.18 0.84 2.05
N GLN A 62 5.24 -0.21 1.25
CA GLN A 62 5.36 -1.59 1.75
C GLN A 62 6.62 -1.76 2.61
N ARG A 63 7.78 -1.29 2.12
CA ARG A 63 9.05 -1.33 2.87
C ARG A 63 8.96 -0.53 4.17
N CYS A 64 8.34 0.64 4.13
CA CYS A 64 8.12 1.47 5.32
C CYS A 64 7.26 0.75 6.36
N MET A 65 6.12 0.18 5.97
CA MET A 65 5.23 -0.57 6.87
C MET A 65 5.95 -1.80 7.46
N MET A 66 6.69 -2.54 6.63
CA MET A 66 7.50 -3.68 7.09
C MET A 66 8.56 -3.24 8.11
N SER A 67 9.26 -2.11 7.89
CA SER A 67 10.26 -1.59 8.82
C SER A 67 9.66 -1.19 10.19
N ARG A 68 8.38 -0.82 10.20
CA ARG A 68 7.61 -0.51 11.42
C ARG A 68 7.07 -1.75 12.13
N GLY A 69 7.34 -2.94 11.59
CA GLY A 69 6.92 -4.24 12.14
C GLY A 69 5.54 -4.68 11.71
N TYR A 70 4.95 -4.07 10.68
CA TYR A 70 3.70 -4.55 10.11
C TYR A 70 3.94 -5.74 9.18
N GLN A 71 2.98 -6.66 9.19
CA GLN A 71 2.89 -7.79 8.29
C GLN A 71 1.72 -7.55 7.34
N TYR A 72 1.96 -7.78 6.06
CA TYR A 72 0.93 -7.71 5.04
C TYR A 72 0.04 -8.96 5.13
N THR A 73 -1.27 -8.76 5.14
CA THR A 73 -2.32 -9.79 5.27
C THR A 73 -3.26 -9.82 4.07
N GLY A 74 -2.98 -9.02 3.03
CA GLY A 74 -3.70 -9.10 1.77
C GLY A 74 -3.37 -10.37 0.99
N SER A 75 -4.19 -10.70 -0.02
CA SER A 75 -3.89 -11.84 -0.89
C SER A 75 -2.61 -11.56 -1.69
N CYS A 76 -1.69 -12.52 -1.63
CA CYS A 76 -0.48 -12.58 -2.45
C CYS A 76 -0.68 -13.53 -3.65
N GLU A 77 -1.91 -13.84 -4.01
CA GLU A 77 -2.23 -14.71 -5.16
C GLU A 77 -2.22 -13.93 -6.48
N GLY A 78 -1.89 -14.62 -7.58
CA GLY A 78 -1.84 -14.03 -8.93
C GLY A 78 -0.64 -13.10 -9.16
N ASP A 79 -0.78 -12.16 -10.10
CA ASP A 79 0.28 -11.22 -10.52
C ASP A 79 0.78 -10.31 -9.39
N ILE A 80 0.02 -10.21 -8.30
CA ILE A 80 0.34 -9.44 -7.10
C ILE A 80 1.62 -9.95 -6.42
N ARG A 81 1.90 -11.26 -6.47
CA ARG A 81 3.07 -11.86 -5.82
C ARG A 81 4.40 -11.35 -6.39
N SER A 82 4.43 -11.10 -7.70
CA SER A 82 5.60 -10.56 -8.40
C SER A 82 5.72 -9.04 -8.23
N GLN A 83 4.61 -8.36 -7.93
CA GLN A 83 4.55 -6.90 -7.87
C GLN A 83 4.76 -6.34 -6.47
N TYR A 84 4.52 -7.12 -5.40
CA TYR A 84 4.55 -6.64 -4.02
C TYR A 84 5.74 -7.20 -3.24
N PRO A 85 6.73 -6.37 -2.83
CA PRO A 85 7.79 -6.76 -1.92
C PRO A 85 7.31 -7.47 -0.65
N ALA A 86 6.13 -7.12 -0.14
CA ALA A 86 5.56 -7.76 1.05
C ALA A 86 5.17 -9.23 0.82
N CYS A 87 4.96 -9.64 -0.44
CA CYS A 87 4.59 -10.99 -0.87
C CYS A 87 5.79 -11.85 -1.30
N GLN A 88 7.00 -11.28 -1.36
CA GLN A 88 8.23 -11.97 -1.78
C GLN A 88 8.97 -12.69 -0.62
N LYS A 89 8.25 -13.04 0.45
CA LYS A 89 8.81 -13.83 1.56
C LYS A 89 9.05 -15.29 1.19
#